data_AF-F5VXW7-F1
#
_entry.id   AF-F5VXW7-F1
#
_cell.length_a   1.000
_cell.length_b   1.000
_cell.length_c   1.000
_cell.angle_alpha   90.00
_cell.angle_beta   90.00
_cell.angle_gamma   90.00
#
_symmetry.space_group_name_H-M   'P 1'
#
loop_
_entity.id
_entity.type
_entity.pdbx_description
1 polymer ?
#
loop_
_entity_poly.entity_id
_entity_poly.type
_entity_poly.pdbx_seq_one_letter_code
_entity_poly.pdbx_strand_id
1 'polypeptide(L)'
;MNLNKVIKEIEHLNCKVIILKDLSTKGRYVLAKNKHFIFLRADTSEIEKINVLLHEKHHLINDDCNNSLSQIDTFKNHIENDSEKGRILDFMSLVNSEYPIDDSFNYQNYIKNADIPSKYENYVKEIATQFYNENKKITLSDDSVIF
;
A
#
# COMPACT_ATOMS: atom_id res chain seq x y z
N MET A 1 -2.00 12.53 4.27
CA MET A 1 -2.32 11.48 3.27
C MET A 1 -3.72 11.67 2.72
N ASN A 2 -3.89 11.72 1.38
CA ASN A 2 -5.14 12.12 0.73
C ASN A 2 -5.68 11.01 -0.20
N LEU A 3 -6.89 10.51 0.07
CA LEU A 3 -7.53 9.44 -0.70
C LEU A 3 -7.63 9.76 -2.21
N ASN A 4 -7.98 11.00 -2.57
CA ASN A 4 -8.09 11.41 -3.98
C ASN A 4 -6.74 11.39 -4.70
N LYS A 5 -5.63 11.61 -3.98
CA LYS A 5 -4.29 11.50 -4.57
C LYS A 5 -3.98 10.03 -4.93
N VAL A 6 -4.23 9.12 -4.00
CA VAL A 6 -4.02 7.67 -4.21
C VAL A 6 -4.91 7.14 -5.33
N ILE A 7 -6.18 7.56 -5.38
CA ILE A 7 -7.10 7.20 -6.49
C ILE A 7 -6.51 7.65 -7.82
N LYS A 8 -6.08 8.90 -7.93
CA LYS A 8 -5.50 9.42 -9.17
C LYS A 8 -4.28 8.61 -9.57
N GLU A 9 -3.34 8.34 -8.67
CA GLU A 9 -2.15 7.53 -8.97
C GLU A 9 -2.50 6.15 -9.54
N ILE A 10 -3.49 5.48 -8.96
CA ILE A 10 -3.98 4.19 -9.48
C ILE A 10 -4.67 4.36 -10.84
N GLU A 11 -5.41 5.44 -11.07
CA GLU A 11 -6.06 5.69 -12.35
C GLU A 11 -5.06 5.94 -13.49
N HIS A 12 -3.86 6.45 -13.19
CA HIS A 12 -2.76 6.54 -14.16
C HIS A 12 -2.23 5.17 -14.60
N LEU A 13 -2.54 4.09 -13.87
CA LEU A 13 -2.23 2.70 -14.24
C LEU A 13 -3.31 2.08 -15.15
N ASN A 14 -4.11 2.91 -15.84
CA ASN A 14 -5.22 2.46 -16.70
C ASN A 14 -6.26 1.60 -15.96
N CYS A 15 -6.48 1.92 -14.68
CA CYS A 15 -7.48 1.30 -13.83
C CYS A 15 -8.55 2.32 -13.44
N LYS A 16 -9.80 1.88 -13.29
CA LYS A 16 -10.89 2.76 -12.83
C LYS A 16 -11.28 2.42 -11.39
N VAL A 17 -11.26 3.41 -10.51
CA VAL A 17 -11.73 3.24 -9.13
C VAL A 17 -13.21 3.56 -9.04
N ILE A 18 -14.01 2.68 -8.43
CA ILE A 18 -15.47 2.83 -8.32
C ILE A 18 -15.88 2.57 -6.87
N ILE A 19 -16.59 3.54 -6.27
CA ILE A 19 -17.14 3.40 -4.92
C ILE A 19 -18.57 2.87 -5.00
N LEU A 20 -18.86 1.77 -4.31
CA LEU A 20 -20.15 1.10 -4.29
C LEU A 20 -20.71 1.04 -2.86
N LYS A 21 -22.04 1.13 -2.72
CA LYS A 21 -22.70 1.03 -1.40
C LYS A 21 -22.65 -0.39 -0.86
N ASP A 22 -23.02 -1.37 -1.68
CA ASP A 22 -23.21 -2.76 -1.27
C ASP A 22 -22.14 -3.67 -1.89
N LEU A 23 -20.94 -3.67 -1.29
CA LEU A 23 -19.87 -4.59 -1.66
C LEU A 23 -19.68 -5.63 -0.53
N SER A 24 -19.59 -6.91 -0.89
CA SER A 24 -19.42 -8.00 0.10
C SER A 24 -18.05 -7.96 0.79
N THR A 25 -17.05 -7.36 0.15
CA THR A 25 -15.70 -7.12 0.67
C THR A 25 -15.44 -5.62 0.87
N LYS A 26 -14.35 -5.26 1.56
CA LYS A 26 -13.95 -3.85 1.71
C LYS A 26 -13.51 -3.23 0.38
N GLY A 27 -12.89 -4.03 -0.48
CA GLY A 27 -12.66 -3.72 -1.89
C GLY A 27 -12.35 -4.96 -2.71
N ARG A 28 -12.17 -4.75 -4.02
CA ARG A 28 -11.86 -5.82 -4.96
C ARG A 28 -11.31 -5.28 -6.27
N TYR A 29 -10.18 -5.80 -6.71
CA TYR A 29 -9.69 -5.68 -8.07
C TYR A 29 -10.38 -6.67 -9.02
N VAL A 30 -10.75 -6.20 -10.22
CA VAL A 30 -11.39 -6.98 -11.27
C VAL A 30 -10.87 -6.56 -12.64
N LEU A 31 -10.48 -7.54 -13.45
CA LEU A 31 -10.29 -7.39 -14.89
C LEU A 31 -11.57 -7.81 -15.63
N ALA A 32 -12.19 -6.89 -16.37
CA ALA A 32 -13.38 -7.18 -17.16
C ALA A 32 -13.32 -6.50 -18.53
N LYS A 33 -13.52 -7.26 -19.61
CA LYS A 33 -13.46 -6.77 -21.00
C LYS A 33 -12.18 -5.96 -21.29
N ASN A 34 -11.03 -6.46 -20.84
CA ASN A 34 -9.70 -5.82 -20.95
C ASN A 34 -9.63 -4.43 -20.30
N LYS A 35 -10.43 -4.18 -19.27
CA LYS A 35 -10.39 -2.95 -18.47
C LYS A 35 -10.24 -3.32 -17.00
N HIS A 36 -9.38 -2.59 -16.32
CA HIS A 36 -9.08 -2.79 -14.91
C HIS A 36 -10.03 -1.93 -14.06
N PHE A 37 -10.57 -2.53 -13.01
CA PHE A 37 -11.45 -1.86 -12.06
C PHE A 37 -11.01 -2.20 -10.64
N ILE A 38 -11.01 -1.21 -9.75
CA ILE A 38 -10.94 -1.43 -8.31
C ILE A 38 -12.24 -0.91 -7.70
N PHE A 39 -12.99 -1.81 -7.09
CA PHE A 39 -14.20 -1.47 -6.35
C PHE A 39 -13.87 -1.23 -4.88
N LEU A 40 -14.46 -0.19 -4.30
CA LEU A 40 -14.34 0.14 -2.88
C LEU A 40 -15.71 0.21 -2.24
N ARG A 41 -15.84 -0.31 -1.02
CA ARG A 41 -17.06 -0.17 -0.25
C ARG A 41 -17.20 1.23 0.34
N ALA A 42 -18.37 1.85 0.19
CA ALA A 42 -18.60 3.25 0.55
C ALA A 42 -18.49 3.53 2.05
N ASP A 43 -18.91 2.58 2.89
CA ASP A 43 -19.04 2.70 4.34
C ASP A 43 -17.73 2.57 5.14
N THR A 44 -16.61 2.38 4.46
CA THR A 44 -15.27 2.28 5.08
C THR A 44 -14.68 3.65 5.40
N SER A 45 -13.79 3.77 6.38
CA SER A 45 -13.05 5.01 6.64
C SER A 45 -12.09 5.36 5.48
N GLU A 46 -11.61 6.60 5.41
CA GLU A 46 -10.64 6.99 4.36
C GLU A 46 -9.34 6.20 4.45
N ILE A 47 -8.83 5.93 5.66
CA ILE A 47 -7.62 5.12 5.86
C ILE A 47 -7.85 3.69 5.37
N GLU A 48 -9.00 3.08 5.68
CA GLU A 48 -9.34 1.76 5.17
C GLU A 48 -9.43 1.75 3.64
N LYS A 49 -10.05 2.77 3.03
CA LYS A 49 -10.09 2.90 1.57
C LYS A 49 -8.69 2.98 0.97
N ILE A 50 -7.79 3.74 1.58
CA ILE A 50 -6.39 3.85 1.12
C ILE A 50 -5.68 2.50 1.25
N ASN A 51 -5.81 1.82 2.39
CA ASN A 51 -5.21 0.50 2.60
C ASN A 51 -5.70 -0.52 1.57
N VAL A 52 -7.01 -0.56 1.32
CA VAL A 52 -7.60 -1.41 0.30
C VAL A 52 -7.08 -1.03 -1.09
N LEU A 53 -7.08 0.25 -1.45
CA LEU A 53 -6.57 0.71 -2.75
C LEU A 53 -5.12 0.29 -2.99
N LEU A 54 -4.25 0.48 -2.00
CA LEU A 54 -2.84 0.09 -2.10
C LEU A 54 -2.68 -1.43 -2.21
N HIS A 55 -3.48 -2.21 -1.48
CA HIS A 55 -3.48 -3.67 -1.61
C HIS A 55 -3.90 -4.11 -3.02
N GLU A 56 -5.04 -3.63 -3.50
CA GLU A 56 -5.58 -3.97 -4.82
C GLU A 56 -4.68 -3.44 -5.96
N LYS A 57 -3.93 -2.36 -5.73
CA LYS A 57 -2.91 -1.87 -6.66
C LYS A 57 -1.83 -2.92 -6.92
N HIS A 58 -1.41 -3.68 -5.91
CA HIS A 58 -0.42 -4.73 -6.11
C HIS A 58 -0.97 -5.90 -6.92
N HIS A 59 -2.23 -6.28 -6.72
CA HIS A 59 -2.88 -7.26 -7.59
C HIS A 59 -2.96 -6.81 -9.06
N LEU A 60 -3.18 -5.51 -9.28
CA LEU A 60 -3.15 -4.91 -10.60
C LEU A 60 -1.74 -4.96 -11.22
N ILE A 61 -0.71 -4.50 -10.50
CA ILE A 61 0.67 -4.43 -11.00
C ILE A 61 1.22 -5.84 -11.31
N ASN A 62 0.89 -6.81 -10.48
CA ASN A 62 1.34 -8.20 -10.65
C ASN A 62 0.53 -8.99 -11.68
N ASP A 63 -0.53 -8.37 -12.24
CA ASP A 63 -1.45 -8.99 -13.18
C ASP A 63 -2.06 -10.31 -12.67
N ASP A 64 -2.41 -10.33 -11.38
CA ASP A 64 -2.86 -11.56 -10.70
C ASP A 64 -4.16 -12.14 -11.29
N CYS A 65 -4.97 -11.31 -11.96
CA CYS A 65 -6.18 -11.77 -12.66
C CYS A 65 -5.88 -12.70 -13.85
N ASN A 66 -4.70 -12.62 -14.45
CA ASN A 66 -4.27 -13.51 -15.54
C ASN A 66 -3.38 -14.65 -15.05
N ASN A 67 -3.05 -14.67 -13.75
CA ASN A 67 -2.23 -15.71 -13.16
C ASN A 67 -3.07 -16.97 -12.93
N SER A 68 -2.84 -18.01 -13.74
CA SER A 68 -3.56 -19.28 -13.63
C SER A 68 -3.33 -20.01 -12.30
N LEU A 69 -2.21 -19.74 -11.62
CA LEU A 69 -1.88 -20.32 -10.32
C LEU A 69 -2.63 -19.63 -9.17
N SER A 70 -3.28 -18.48 -9.39
CA SER A 70 -4.12 -17.80 -8.38
C SER A 70 -5.28 -18.67 -7.87
N GLN A 71 -5.63 -19.73 -8.61
CA GLN A 71 -6.67 -20.68 -8.24
C GLN A 71 -6.18 -21.81 -7.33
N ILE A 72 -4.87 -21.91 -7.09
CA ILE A 72 -4.26 -22.91 -6.19
C ILE A 72 -4.04 -22.27 -4.83
N ASP A 73 -4.64 -22.84 -3.77
CA ASP A 73 -4.69 -22.22 -2.43
C ASP A 73 -3.32 -21.81 -1.87
N THR A 74 -2.29 -22.66 -2.02
CA THR A 74 -0.94 -22.37 -1.53
C THR A 74 -0.31 -21.18 -2.26
N PHE A 75 -0.52 -21.11 -3.58
CA PHE A 75 0.01 -20.03 -4.40
C PHE A 75 -0.79 -18.74 -4.22
N LYS A 76 -2.11 -18.85 -4.05
CA LYS A 76 -2.98 -17.74 -3.68
C LYS A 76 -2.51 -17.07 -2.39
N ASN A 77 -2.20 -17.84 -1.34
CA ASN A 77 -1.68 -17.29 -0.09
C ASN A 77 -0.37 -16.51 -0.28
N HIS A 78 0.47 -16.93 -1.23
CA HIS A 78 1.69 -16.22 -1.57
C HIS A 78 1.38 -14.88 -2.27
N ILE A 79 0.50 -14.88 -3.26
CA ILE A 79 0.02 -13.67 -3.96
C ILE A 79 -0.55 -12.64 -2.97
N GLU A 80 -1.44 -13.07 -2.08
CA GLU A 80 -2.06 -12.21 -1.06
C GLU A 80 -1.00 -11.64 -0.10
N ASN A 81 -0.02 -12.47 0.29
CA ASN A 81 1.07 -12.04 1.15
C ASN A 81 1.97 -10.99 0.48
N ASP A 82 2.25 -11.15 -0.80
CA ASP A 82 3.09 -10.23 -1.56
C ASP A 82 2.35 -8.90 -1.81
N SER A 83 1.05 -8.98 -2.10
CA SER A 83 0.19 -7.80 -2.22
C SER A 83 0.09 -7.03 -0.91
N GLU A 84 0.02 -7.74 0.22
CA GLU A 84 0.00 -7.13 1.55
C GLU A 84 1.35 -6.50 1.94
N LYS A 85 2.48 -7.12 1.58
CA LYS A 85 3.80 -6.49 1.74
C LYS A 85 3.92 -5.23 0.90
N GLY A 86 3.48 -5.28 -0.35
CA GLY A 86 3.44 -4.13 -1.24
C GLY A 86 2.61 -2.98 -0.65
N ARG A 87 1.39 -3.28 -0.18
CA ARG A 87 0.53 -2.31 0.53
C ARG A 87 1.26 -1.64 1.69
N ILE A 88 1.92 -2.42 2.54
CA ILE A 88 2.66 -1.91 3.71
C ILE A 88 3.78 -0.97 3.25
N LEU A 89 4.57 -1.37 2.26
CA LEU A 89 5.67 -0.56 1.74
C LEU A 89 5.17 0.78 1.16
N ASP A 90 4.12 0.75 0.35
CA ASP A 90 3.52 1.96 -0.21
C ASP A 90 3.00 2.89 0.89
N PHE A 91 2.28 2.32 1.86
CA PHE A 91 1.70 3.10 2.96
C PHE A 91 2.81 3.72 3.82
N MET A 92 3.87 2.97 4.12
CA MET A 92 5.05 3.49 4.79
C MET A 92 5.74 4.58 3.98
N SER A 93 5.85 4.42 2.66
CA SER A 93 6.45 5.43 1.77
C SER A 93 5.65 6.73 1.75
N LEU A 94 4.32 6.64 1.66
CA LEU A 94 3.43 7.80 1.74
C LEU A 94 3.60 8.55 3.06
N VAL A 95 3.61 7.82 4.18
CA VAL A 95 3.83 8.41 5.50
C VAL A 95 5.22 9.02 5.60
N ASN A 96 6.27 8.33 5.17
CA ASN A 96 7.65 8.82 5.18
C ASN A 96 7.83 10.09 4.34
N SER A 97 7.07 10.23 3.25
CA SER A 97 7.13 11.44 2.41
C SER A 97 6.53 12.69 3.06
N GLU A 98 5.57 12.51 3.98
CA GLU A 98 4.93 13.61 4.72
C GLU A 98 5.59 13.85 6.09
N TYR A 99 6.03 12.76 6.73
CA TYR A 99 6.67 12.73 8.03
C TYR A 99 7.86 11.76 7.97
N PRO A 100 9.04 12.24 7.56
CA PRO A 100 10.24 11.40 7.42
C PRO A 100 10.53 10.62 8.70
N ILE A 101 10.74 9.32 8.55
CA ILE A 101 11.13 8.43 9.63
C ILE A 101 12.49 8.87 10.18
N ASP A 102 12.52 9.11 11.48
CA ASP A 102 13.69 9.51 12.27
C ASP A 102 13.77 8.69 13.58
N ASP A 103 14.63 9.11 14.51
CA ASP A 103 14.83 8.43 15.80
C ASP A 103 13.57 8.39 16.69
N SER A 104 12.56 9.21 16.40
CA SER A 104 11.30 9.25 17.15
C SER A 104 10.24 8.25 16.65
N PHE A 105 10.51 7.55 15.54
CA PHE A 105 9.55 6.64 14.92
C PHE A 105 9.16 5.48 15.84
N ASN A 106 7.86 5.37 16.13
CA ASN A 106 7.31 4.29 16.95
C ASN A 106 6.57 3.27 16.07
N TYR A 107 7.26 2.17 15.72
CA TYR A 107 6.70 1.13 14.86
C TYR A 107 5.46 0.43 15.46
N GLN A 108 5.34 0.34 16.79
CA GLN A 108 4.18 -0.31 17.43
C GLN A 108 2.91 0.53 17.24
N ASN A 109 3.02 1.84 17.47
CA ASN A 109 1.94 2.78 17.21
C ASN A 109 1.58 2.81 15.73
N TYR A 110 2.60 2.77 14.86
CA TYR A 110 2.41 2.71 13.42
C TYR A 110 1.60 1.48 12.99
N ILE A 111 2.03 0.28 13.37
CA ILE A 111 1.35 -0.99 13.05
C ILE A 111 -0.12 -0.96 13.47
N LYS A 112 -0.39 -0.48 14.69
CA LYS A 112 -1.74 -0.38 15.23
C LYS A 112 -2.61 0.61 14.44
N ASN A 113 -2.10 1.80 14.16
CA ASN A 113 -2.88 2.86 13.51
C ASN A 113 -3.06 2.62 12.00
N ALA A 114 -2.13 1.89 11.38
CA ALA A 114 -2.16 1.53 9.97
C ALA A 114 -2.95 0.23 9.67
N ASP A 115 -3.52 -0.40 10.69
CA ASP A 115 -4.22 -1.70 10.61
C ASP A 115 -3.35 -2.79 9.97
N ILE A 116 -2.07 -2.87 10.37
CA ILE A 116 -1.12 -3.85 9.84
C ILE A 116 -1.19 -5.13 10.69
N PRO A 117 -1.39 -6.31 10.09
CA PRO A 117 -1.34 -7.57 10.82
C PRO A 117 0.02 -7.79 11.50
N SER A 118 0.02 -8.23 12.77
CA SER A 118 1.25 -8.41 13.57
C SER A 118 2.28 -9.35 12.96
N LYS A 119 1.85 -10.29 12.11
CA LYS A 119 2.77 -11.18 11.37
C LYS A 119 3.76 -10.42 10.46
N TYR A 120 3.49 -9.17 10.11
CA TYR A 120 4.38 -8.30 9.32
C TYR A 120 5.26 -7.36 10.15
N GLU A 121 5.29 -7.48 11.48
CA GLU A 121 6.05 -6.58 12.35
C GLU A 121 7.53 -6.49 11.96
N ASN A 122 8.18 -7.63 11.70
CA ASN A 122 9.59 -7.64 11.29
C ASN A 122 9.80 -6.93 9.95
N TYR A 123 8.88 -7.12 9.01
CA TYR A 123 8.93 -6.45 7.71
C TYR A 123 8.78 -4.92 7.84
N VAL A 124 7.90 -4.45 8.74
CA VAL A 124 7.77 -3.01 9.05
C VAL A 124 9.08 -2.47 9.64
N LYS A 125 9.73 -3.19 10.56
CA LYS A 125 11.02 -2.79 11.14
C LYS A 125 12.13 -2.69 10.10
N GLU A 126 12.17 -3.64 9.16
CA GLU A 126 13.12 -3.65 8.05
C GLU A 126 12.96 -2.40 7.17
N ILE A 127 11.74 -2.10 6.71
CA ILE A 127 11.46 -0.91 5.89
C ILE A 127 11.75 0.38 6.67
N ALA A 128 11.33 0.46 7.93
CA ALA A 128 11.58 1.65 8.75
C ALA A 128 13.08 1.94 8.89
N THR A 129 13.89 0.89 9.06
CA THR A 129 15.35 1.01 9.13
C THR A 129 15.94 1.50 7.80
N GLN A 130 15.41 1.03 6.67
CA GLN A 130 15.84 1.49 5.34
C GLN A 130 15.53 3.00 5.17
N PHE A 131 14.29 3.42 5.41
CA PHE A 131 13.88 4.82 5.28
C PHE A 131 14.63 5.73 6.25
N TYR A 132 14.85 5.32 7.50
CA TYR A 132 15.67 6.08 8.44
C TYR A 132 17.08 6.35 7.88
N ASN A 133 17.74 5.33 7.34
CA ASN A 133 19.08 5.46 6.79
C ASN A 133 19.11 6.32 5.52
N GLU A 134 18.09 6.23 4.68
CA GLU A 134 17.96 7.06 3.48
C GLU A 134 17.72 8.54 3.82
N ASN A 135 16.79 8.81 4.74
CA ASN A 135 16.50 10.16 5.21
C ASN A 135 17.75 10.82 5.82
N LYS A 136 18.51 10.06 6.64
CA LYS A 136 19.74 10.56 7.27
C LYS A 136 20.82 10.93 6.24
N LYS A 137 20.94 10.18 5.14
CA LYS A 137 21.90 10.51 4.06
C LYS A 137 21.52 11.82 3.39
N ILE A 138 20.23 12.05 3.14
CA ILE A 138 19.73 13.30 2.53
C ILE A 138 20.04 14.49 3.42
N THR A 139 19.77 14.39 4.73
CA THR A 139 20.09 15.47 5.69
C THR A 139 21.59 15.80 5.68
N LEU A 140 22.46 14.79 5.70
CA LEU A 140 23.90 15.00 5.68
C LEU A 140 24.41 15.59 4.35
N SER A 141 23.77 15.27 3.22
CA SER A 141 24.13 15.87 1.93
C SER A 141 23.70 17.34 1.85
N ASP A 142 22.52 17.69 2.36
CA ASP A 142 22.04 19.08 2.32
C ASP A 142 22.88 20.01 3.19
N ASP A 143 23.34 19.52 4.36
CA ASP A 143 24.27 20.25 5.24
C ASP A 143 25.67 20.46 4.61
N SER A 144 26.05 19.64 3.63
CA SER A 144 27.36 19.70 2.97
C SER A 144 27.45 20.71 1.81
N VAL A 145 26.33 21.28 1.37
CA VAL A 145 26.25 22.25 0.24
C VAL A 145 26.40 23.71 0.72
N ILE A 146 26.60 23.94 2.02
CA ILE A 146 26.84 25.26 2.58
C ILE A 146 28.35 25.52 2.72
N PHE A 147 29.05 25.76 1.60
CA PHE A 147 30.40 26.37 1.58
C PHE A 147 30.60 27.26 0.34
#